data_AF-A0A937S9E2-F1
#
_entry.id   AF-A0A937S9E2-F1
#
_cell.length_a   1.000
_cell.length_b   1.000
_cell.length_c   1.000
_cell.angle_alpha   90.00
_cell.angle_beta   90.00
_cell.angle_gamma   90.00
#
_symmetry.space_group_name_H-M   'P 1'
#
loop_
_entity.id
_entity.type
_entity.pdbx_description
1 polymer ?
#
loop_
_entity_poly.entity_id
_entity_poly.type
_entity_poly.pdbx_seq_one_letter_code
_entity_poly.pdbx_strand_id
1 'polypeptide(L)'
;MDLDFAVALMIAGCIAIAPPIQPEPSPKFCNCADYVHRKIPQVPDLSKYTGDFADHLIAAGYQQISQPTPGAIARIPPGTSGLTGNTGHVAIIQFVDFDGVPVINSANSGGNQSDAGCSNVAMERDESYLNKAVTYWAKN
;
A
#
# COMPACT_ATOMS: atom_id res chain seq x y z
N MET A 1 -44.73 17.49 -51.94
CA MET A 1 -44.34 18.75 -51.26
C MET A 1 -43.53 18.30 -50.07
N ASP A 2 -42.28 17.99 -50.35
CA ASP A 2 -41.32 17.42 -49.42
C ASP A 2 -40.54 18.58 -48.80
N LEU A 3 -40.54 18.65 -47.46
CA LEU A 3 -39.79 19.63 -46.71
C LEU A 3 -38.82 18.89 -45.79
N ASP A 4 -37.64 18.61 -46.33
CA ASP A 4 -36.50 18.07 -45.60
C ASP A 4 -36.02 19.07 -44.53
N PHE A 5 -36.16 18.69 -43.26
CA PHE A 5 -35.60 19.43 -42.12
C PHE A 5 -34.17 18.94 -41.85
N ALA A 6 -33.18 19.68 -42.34
CA ALA A 6 -31.77 19.47 -41.98
C ALA A 6 -31.47 20.12 -40.61
N VAL A 7 -31.31 19.30 -39.58
CA VAL A 7 -30.80 19.72 -38.26
C VAL A 7 -29.27 19.64 -38.29
N ALA A 8 -28.61 20.80 -38.37
CA ALA A 8 -27.17 20.92 -38.26
C ALA A 8 -26.75 20.89 -36.78
N LEU A 9 -26.20 19.75 -36.34
CA LEU A 9 -25.64 19.58 -34.99
C LEU A 9 -24.21 20.15 -34.95
N MET A 10 -24.01 21.32 -34.34
CA MET A 10 -22.68 21.86 -34.09
C MET A 10 -22.07 21.20 -32.84
N ILE A 11 -21.13 20.27 -33.05
CA ILE A 11 -20.27 19.73 -31.99
C ILE A 11 -19.14 20.74 -31.78
N ALA A 12 -19.29 21.59 -30.75
CA ALA A 12 -18.19 22.41 -30.24
C ALA A 12 -17.20 21.48 -29.50
N GLY A 13 -16.19 21.00 -30.21
CA GLY A 13 -15.12 20.17 -29.64
C GLY A 13 -14.21 21.00 -28.75
N CYS A 14 -14.30 20.80 -27.43
CA CYS A 14 -13.26 21.25 -26.50
C CYS A 14 -12.00 20.42 -26.71
N ILE A 15 -10.97 20.99 -27.34
CA ILE A 15 -9.62 20.40 -27.38
C ILE A 15 -9.04 20.55 -25.97
N ALA A 16 -9.08 19.48 -25.18
CA ALA A 16 -8.39 19.41 -23.91
C ALA A 16 -6.87 19.37 -24.17
N ILE A 17 -6.18 20.48 -23.89
CA ILE A 17 -4.72 20.52 -23.88
C ILE A 17 -4.27 19.74 -22.64
N ALA A 18 -3.70 18.54 -22.86
CA ALA A 18 -3.10 17.79 -21.77
C ALA A 18 -1.92 18.59 -21.18
N PRO A 19 -1.80 18.70 -19.85
CA PRO A 19 -0.65 19.35 -19.23
C PRO A 19 0.65 18.61 -19.62
N PRO A 20 1.79 19.32 -19.67
CA PRO A 20 3.08 18.69 -19.95
C PRO A 20 3.35 17.58 -18.93
N ILE A 21 3.69 16.40 -19.42
CA ILE A 21 4.07 15.25 -18.59
C ILE A 21 5.36 15.63 -17.86
N GLN A 22 5.26 15.89 -16.55
CA GLN A 22 6.44 16.08 -15.72
C GLN A 22 7.12 14.72 -15.52
N PRO A 23 8.47 14.63 -15.59
CA PRO A 23 9.17 13.39 -15.28
C PRO A 23 8.81 12.96 -13.87
N GLU A 24 8.45 11.68 -13.69
CA GLU A 24 8.21 11.17 -12.36
C GLU A 24 9.50 11.31 -11.52
N PRO A 25 9.40 11.79 -10.27
CA PRO A 25 10.54 11.90 -9.40
C PRO A 25 11.19 10.53 -9.21
N SER A 26 12.52 10.48 -9.20
CA SER A 26 13.25 9.22 -9.00
C SER A 26 12.84 8.55 -7.68
N PRO A 27 12.65 7.22 -7.67
CA PRO A 27 12.34 6.48 -6.45
C PRO A 27 13.41 6.71 -5.38
N LYS A 28 12.98 6.92 -4.14
CA LYS A 28 13.88 7.14 -3.00
C LYS A 28 13.94 5.93 -2.09
N PHE A 29 14.94 5.86 -1.23
CA PHE A 29 14.94 4.86 -0.16
C PHE A 29 13.80 5.15 0.84
N CYS A 30 13.01 4.14 1.17
CA CYS A 30 11.87 4.24 2.08
C CYS A 30 12.03 3.32 3.30
N ASN A 31 11.48 3.70 4.45
CA ASN A 31 11.22 2.73 5.51
C ASN A 31 9.90 1.98 5.24
N CYS A 32 9.63 0.92 6.02
CA CYS A 32 8.45 0.08 5.84
C CYS A 32 7.12 0.87 5.95
N ALA A 33 7.03 1.79 6.91
CA ALA A 33 5.86 2.63 7.12
C ALA A 33 5.62 3.66 6.00
N ASP A 34 6.69 4.29 5.50
CA ASP A 34 6.64 5.20 4.35
C ASP A 34 6.09 4.48 3.11
N TYR A 35 6.54 3.25 2.88
CA TYR A 35 6.11 2.44 1.75
C TYR A 35 4.63 2.10 1.85
N VAL A 36 4.15 1.65 3.02
CA VAL A 36 2.73 1.35 3.23
C VAL A 36 1.86 2.58 2.96
N HIS A 37 2.21 3.75 3.49
CA HIS A 37 1.47 4.99 3.24
C HIS A 37 1.47 5.40 1.75
N ARG A 38 2.61 5.26 1.06
CA ARG A 38 2.72 5.58 -0.36
C ARG A 38 1.91 4.64 -1.24
N LYS A 39 1.90 3.35 -0.91
CA LYS A 39 1.19 2.32 -1.67
C LYS A 39 -0.32 2.36 -1.40
N ILE A 40 -0.71 2.68 -0.17
CA ILE A 40 -2.11 2.77 0.27
C ILE A 40 -2.31 4.14 0.94
N PRO A 41 -2.60 5.21 0.17
CA PRO A 41 -2.69 6.58 0.70
C PRO A 41 -3.75 6.78 1.80
N GLN A 42 -4.68 5.84 1.97
CA GLN A 42 -5.67 5.84 3.04
C GLN A 42 -5.10 5.40 4.40
N VAL A 43 -3.94 4.73 4.40
CA VAL A 43 -3.19 4.44 5.63
C VAL A 43 -2.54 5.75 6.08
N PRO A 44 -2.62 6.11 7.37
CA PRO A 44 -1.92 7.29 7.87
C PRO A 44 -0.41 7.13 7.65
N ASP A 45 0.28 8.26 7.59
CA ASP A 45 1.74 8.27 7.44
C ASP A 45 2.42 7.74 8.72
N LEU A 46 2.58 6.42 8.79
CA LEU A 46 3.01 5.70 9.98
C LEU A 46 4.47 6.02 10.36
N SER A 47 5.28 6.53 9.42
CA SER A 47 6.69 6.85 9.66
C SER A 47 6.88 8.06 10.58
N LYS A 48 5.80 8.83 10.81
CA LYS A 48 5.76 9.95 11.76
C LYS A 48 5.58 9.50 13.20
N TYR A 49 5.29 8.23 13.44
CA TYR A 49 5.04 7.70 14.78
C TYR A 49 6.14 6.71 15.19
N THR A 50 6.44 6.71 16.48
CA THR A 50 7.34 5.73 17.09
C THR A 50 6.53 4.74 17.90
N GLY A 51 6.88 3.46 17.83
CA GLY A 51 6.26 2.43 18.66
C GLY A 51 5.14 1.69 17.94
N ASP A 52 4.02 1.47 18.65
CA ASP A 52 2.90 0.70 18.14
C ASP A 52 2.09 1.49 17.11
N PHE A 53 1.75 0.87 15.97
CA PHE A 53 0.93 1.48 14.92
C PHE A 53 -0.57 1.16 15.02
N ALA A 54 -0.99 0.29 15.93
CA ALA A 54 -2.36 -0.19 16.04
C ALA A 54 -3.36 0.96 16.24
N ASP A 55 -3.09 1.88 17.18
CA ASP A 55 -4.00 3.01 17.47
C ASP A 55 -4.18 3.93 16.25
N HIS A 56 -3.13 4.11 15.45
CA HIS A 56 -3.18 4.91 14.23
C HIS A 56 -3.98 4.22 13.12
N LEU A 57 -3.87 2.90 12.99
CA LEU A 57 -4.69 2.10 12.08
C LEU A 57 -6.17 2.16 12.48
N ILE A 58 -6.47 2.00 13.77
CA ILE A 58 -7.83 2.12 14.33
C ILE A 58 -8.40 3.52 14.03
N ALA A 59 -7.65 4.58 14.31
CA ALA A 59 -8.07 5.96 14.05
C ALA A 59 -8.36 6.23 12.56
N ALA A 60 -7.67 5.51 11.66
CA ALA A 60 -7.90 5.58 10.23
C ALA A 60 -9.04 4.67 9.72
N GLY A 61 -9.75 3.99 10.63
CA GLY A 61 -10.88 3.11 10.33
C GLY A 61 -10.48 1.70 9.88
N TYR A 62 -9.24 1.28 10.09
CA TYR A 62 -8.84 -0.10 9.89
C TYR A 62 -9.31 -0.94 11.08
N GLN A 63 -9.69 -2.17 10.77
CA GLN A 63 -10.08 -3.18 11.75
C GLN A 63 -9.09 -4.33 11.71
N GLN A 64 -8.77 -4.86 12.88
CA GLN A 64 -7.97 -6.08 12.96
C GLN A 64 -8.81 -7.25 12.44
N ILE A 65 -8.25 -8.02 11.52
CA ILE A 65 -8.84 -9.23 10.96
C ILE A 65 -8.07 -10.46 11.43
N SER A 66 -8.72 -11.63 11.41
CA SER A 66 -8.18 -12.86 11.97
C SER A 66 -7.27 -13.64 11.02
N GLN A 67 -7.26 -13.30 9.73
CA GLN A 67 -6.51 -14.01 8.69
C GLN A 67 -5.81 -13.03 7.75
N PRO A 68 -4.62 -13.36 7.24
CA PRO A 68 -3.99 -12.55 6.19
C PRO A 68 -4.89 -12.55 4.97
N THR A 69 -5.10 -11.37 4.38
CA THR A 69 -5.96 -11.19 3.19
C THR A 69 -5.24 -10.26 2.23
N PRO A 70 -5.27 -10.51 0.91
CA PRO A 70 -4.67 -9.59 -0.07
C PRO A 70 -5.14 -8.14 0.13
N GLY A 71 -4.20 -7.20 0.12
CA GLY A 71 -4.43 -5.78 0.36
C GLY A 71 -4.47 -5.37 1.84
N ALA A 72 -4.51 -6.33 2.78
CA ALA A 72 -4.40 -6.03 4.21
C ALA A 72 -2.97 -5.61 4.60
N ILE A 73 -2.84 -4.97 5.76
CA ILE A 73 -1.56 -4.61 6.36
C ILE A 73 -1.21 -5.66 7.40
N ALA A 74 -0.06 -6.31 7.23
CA ALA A 74 0.53 -7.09 8.30
C ALA A 74 1.36 -6.17 9.20
N ARG A 75 1.18 -6.30 10.51
CA ARG A 75 1.84 -5.48 11.52
C ARG A 75 2.50 -6.38 12.56
N ILE A 76 3.80 -6.19 12.72
CA ILE A 76 4.63 -6.83 13.73
C ILE A 76 4.92 -5.82 14.84
N PRO A 77 4.52 -6.10 16.10
CA PRO A 77 4.80 -5.22 17.23
C PRO A 77 6.31 -5.00 17.48
N PRO A 78 6.70 -3.81 17.97
CA PRO A 78 8.04 -3.60 18.49
C PRO A 78 8.44 -4.64 19.55
N GLY A 79 9.70 -5.08 19.51
CA GLY A 79 10.25 -6.03 20.50
C GLY A 79 9.78 -7.47 20.30
N THR A 80 9.14 -7.80 19.17
CA THR A 80 8.75 -9.18 18.86
C THR A 80 10.00 -10.01 18.59
N SER A 81 10.37 -10.83 19.57
CA SER A 81 11.57 -11.67 19.54
C SER A 81 11.65 -12.50 18.25
N GLY A 82 12.80 -12.41 17.58
CA GLY A 82 13.09 -13.13 16.33
C GLY A 82 12.51 -12.49 15.07
N LEU A 83 11.69 -11.44 15.16
CA LEU A 83 11.07 -10.79 13.99
C LEU A 83 11.54 -9.35 13.81
N THR A 84 11.47 -8.54 14.87
CA THR A 84 11.81 -7.11 14.80
C THR A 84 12.55 -6.67 16.05
N GLY A 85 13.37 -5.63 15.91
CA GLY A 85 13.95 -4.91 17.03
C GLY A 85 12.92 -3.99 17.71
N ASN A 86 13.40 -2.87 18.27
CA ASN A 86 12.56 -1.95 19.05
C ASN A 86 11.59 -1.07 18.23
N THR A 87 11.56 -1.21 16.91
CA THR A 87 10.77 -0.33 16.01
C THR A 87 9.48 -0.96 15.50
N GLY A 88 9.34 -2.28 15.58
CA GLY A 88 8.27 -3.00 14.88
C GLY A 88 8.46 -3.02 13.36
N HIS A 89 7.46 -3.53 12.65
CA HIS A 89 7.45 -3.59 11.19
C HIS A 89 6.01 -3.61 10.66
N VAL A 90 5.81 -3.07 9.45
CA VAL A 90 4.55 -3.17 8.70
C VAL A 90 4.82 -3.52 7.25
N ALA A 91 3.95 -4.33 6.68
CA ALA A 91 4.03 -4.75 5.29
C ALA A 91 2.63 -4.89 4.69
N ILE A 92 2.53 -4.95 3.37
CA ILE A 92 1.26 -5.16 2.66
C ILE A 92 1.19 -6.61 2.23
N ILE A 93 0.09 -7.29 2.52
CA ILE A 93 -0.17 -8.63 1.99
C ILE A 93 -0.47 -8.51 0.49
N GLN A 94 0.42 -9.00 -0.36
CA GLN A 94 0.21 -9.01 -1.81
C GLN A 94 -0.72 -10.17 -2.21
N PHE A 95 -0.45 -11.37 -1.69
CA PHE A 95 -1.32 -12.53 -1.80
C PHE A 95 -1.03 -13.50 -0.65
N VAL A 96 -1.86 -14.54 -0.53
CA VAL A 96 -1.65 -15.64 0.41
C VAL A 96 -1.46 -16.91 -0.39
N ASP A 97 -0.35 -17.60 -0.15
CA ASP A 97 -0.01 -18.84 -0.84
C ASP A 97 -0.95 -19.99 -0.43
N PHE A 98 -0.92 -21.11 -1.16
CA PHE A 98 -1.88 -22.21 -0.98
C PHE A 98 -1.84 -22.84 0.43
N ASP A 99 -0.71 -22.74 1.12
CA ASP A 99 -0.50 -23.25 2.46
C ASP A 99 -0.77 -22.20 3.56
N GLY A 100 -1.29 -21.03 3.17
CA GLY A 100 -1.67 -19.95 4.09
C GLY A 100 -0.54 -18.97 4.40
N VAL A 101 0.68 -19.20 3.90
CA VAL A 101 1.81 -18.27 4.13
C VAL A 101 1.58 -17.00 3.30
N PRO A 102 1.58 -15.81 3.92
CA PRO A 102 1.44 -14.58 3.18
C PRO A 102 2.71 -14.27 2.37
N VAL A 103 2.50 -13.78 1.17
CA VAL A 103 3.53 -13.07 0.39
C VAL A 103 3.30 -11.58 0.57
N ILE A 104 4.32 -10.90 1.08
CA ILE A 104 4.24 -9.49 1.46
C ILE A 104 5.09 -8.62 0.57
N ASN A 105 4.68 -7.36 0.43
CA ASN A 105 5.55 -6.30 -0.04
C ASN A 105 5.93 -5.39 1.13
N SER A 106 7.22 -5.15 1.27
CA SER A 106 7.75 -4.20 2.25
C SER A 106 8.99 -3.49 1.74
N ALA A 107 9.21 -2.28 2.26
CA ALA A 107 10.47 -1.58 2.08
C ALA A 107 11.36 -1.77 3.30
N ASN A 108 12.68 -1.68 3.09
CA ASN A 108 13.70 -1.82 4.14
C ASN A 108 13.82 -3.24 4.74
N SER A 109 13.32 -4.26 4.05
CA SER A 109 13.56 -5.69 4.35
C SER A 109 14.70 -6.30 3.51
N GLY A 110 15.47 -5.49 2.77
CA GLY A 110 16.60 -5.96 1.95
C GLY A 110 16.34 -6.08 0.44
N GLY A 111 15.22 -5.52 -0.05
CA GLY A 111 14.90 -5.49 -1.48
C GLY A 111 15.58 -4.35 -2.27
N ASN A 112 15.59 -4.49 -3.59
CA ASN A 112 16.13 -3.50 -4.55
C ASN A 112 15.14 -3.12 -5.66
N GLN A 113 13.87 -3.50 -5.50
CA GLN A 113 12.83 -3.21 -6.48
C GLN A 113 12.27 -1.82 -6.26
N SER A 114 11.81 -1.19 -7.35
CA SER A 114 11.15 0.10 -7.31
C SER A 114 9.63 -0.04 -7.35
N ASP A 115 8.94 0.50 -6.34
CA ASP A 115 7.47 0.51 -6.26
C ASP A 115 6.97 1.66 -5.38
N ALA A 116 5.84 2.28 -5.74
CA ALA A 116 5.24 3.41 -5.03
C ALA A 116 6.23 4.58 -4.71
N GLY A 117 7.19 4.82 -5.61
CA GLY A 117 8.25 5.83 -5.41
C GLY A 117 9.32 5.45 -4.37
N CYS A 118 9.36 4.18 -3.96
CA CYS A 118 10.40 3.60 -3.12
C CYS A 118 11.35 2.74 -3.96
N SER A 119 12.65 2.74 -3.65
CA SER A 119 13.70 2.07 -4.44
C SER A 119 14.27 0.80 -3.79
N ASN A 120 13.71 0.38 -2.65
CA ASN A 120 14.25 -0.67 -1.78
C ASN A 120 13.15 -1.65 -1.32
N VAL A 121 12.22 -1.96 -2.23
CA VAL A 121 11.08 -2.84 -1.97
C VAL A 121 11.46 -4.29 -2.24
N ALA A 122 11.03 -5.19 -1.36
CA ALA A 122 11.08 -6.63 -1.52
C ALA A 122 9.65 -7.19 -1.58
N MET A 123 9.44 -8.17 -2.45
CA MET A 123 8.31 -9.09 -2.37
C MET A 123 8.84 -10.40 -1.80
N GLU A 124 8.36 -10.79 -0.63
CA GLU A 124 8.91 -11.94 0.09
C GLU A 124 7.78 -12.82 0.64
N ARG A 125 8.00 -14.13 0.52
CA ARG A 125 7.21 -15.14 1.21
C ARG A 125 7.89 -15.42 2.53
N ASP A 126 7.23 -15.11 3.63
CA ASP A 126 7.85 -15.21 4.96
C ASP A 126 6.90 -15.84 5.98
N GLU A 127 7.25 -17.04 6.44
CA GLU A 127 6.52 -17.80 7.46
C GLU A 127 6.50 -17.10 8.81
N SER A 128 7.44 -16.17 9.05
CA SER A 128 7.48 -15.36 10.25
C SER A 128 6.19 -14.55 10.46
N TYR A 129 5.49 -14.24 9.37
CA TYR A 129 4.19 -13.57 9.39
C TYR A 129 3.03 -14.44 9.87
N LEU A 130 3.23 -15.74 10.09
CA LEU A 130 2.27 -16.62 10.77
C LEU A 130 2.43 -16.62 12.30
N ASN A 131 3.43 -15.90 12.83
CA ASN A 131 3.62 -15.78 14.27
C ASN A 131 2.40 -15.12 14.92
N LYS A 132 1.96 -15.65 16.08
CA LYS A 132 0.82 -15.15 16.85
C LYS A 132 0.89 -13.67 17.26
N ALA A 133 2.08 -13.08 17.25
CA ALA A 133 2.27 -11.66 17.53
C ALA A 133 1.94 -10.77 16.33
N VAL A 134 1.95 -11.32 15.11
CA VAL A 134 1.57 -10.60 13.90
C VAL A 134 0.06 -10.38 13.90
N THR A 135 -0.34 -9.16 13.58
CA THR A 135 -1.73 -8.76 13.44
C THR A 135 -1.99 -8.28 12.02
N TYR A 136 -3.18 -8.54 11.50
CA TYR A 136 -3.57 -8.14 10.15
C TYR A 136 -4.67 -7.09 10.24
N TRP A 137 -4.58 -6.07 9.40
CA TRP A 137 -5.47 -4.92 9.45
C TRP A 137 -6.02 -4.61 8.07
N ALA A 138 -7.34 -4.54 7.95
CA ALA A 138 -8.02 -4.22 6.70
C ALA A 138 -9.07 -3.15 6.93
N LYS A 139 -9.44 -2.47 5.86
CA LYS A 139 -10.51 -1.48 5.85
C LYS A 139 -11.63 -2.03 4.99
N ASN A 140 -12.84 -2.10 5.56
CA ASN A 140 -14.05 -2.52 4.85
C ASN A 140 -14.54 -1.44 3.89
#